data_AF-A0A1C5T749-F1
#
_entry.id   AF-A0A1C5T749-F1
#
_cell.length_a   1.000
_cell.length_b   1.000
_cell.length_c   1.000
_cell.angle_alpha   90.00
_cell.angle_beta   90.00
_cell.angle_gamma   90.00
#
_symmetry.space_group_name_H-M   'P 1'
#
loop_
_entity.id
_entity.type
_entity.pdbx_description
1 polymer ?
#
loop_
_entity_poly.entity_id
_entity_poly.type
_entity_poly.pdbx_seq_one_letter_code
_entity_poly.pdbx_strand_id
1 'polypeptide(L)'
;MTNVFVSLLVLIIGFILLMKGADFFVEGSSSIATRSHIPSLIIGLTIVAMGTSLPECAVSITASMDGNNALAVANAVGSNIFNLMVVCGISALFVPIAVQVNTLKREFPFSVLCAILLMILGYFGMILGHIDGIVLLILFVGYIVYMIVSAKKAMNTYQEEEEIKVISMGLSLVYIVGGAIAIKFGGDFVVDSASNIALSLGMSQNLVGLTIVALGTSLPELVTSMVAAKKGEVDMALGNVIGSNVFNILFVLGIAATISPITFIFENIIDILILTIFSLIVLYFGFTKHKIDRKEGIIMLLLYVAYLAYIIIR
;
A
#
# COMPACT_ATOMS: atom_id res chain seq x y z
N MET A 1 26.11 10.26 -16.51
CA MET A 1 25.99 9.08 -15.64
C MET A 1 26.00 9.57 -14.20
N THR A 2 24.82 9.74 -13.61
CA THR A 2 24.71 10.02 -12.17
C THR A 2 25.35 8.84 -11.44
N ASN A 3 26.28 9.11 -10.52
CA ASN A 3 26.94 8.06 -9.75
C ASN A 3 25.87 7.26 -8.97
N VAL A 4 25.87 5.93 -9.07
CA VAL A 4 24.90 5.04 -8.37
C VAL A 4 24.80 5.39 -6.89
N PHE A 5 25.92 5.76 -6.26
CA PHE A 5 25.94 6.20 -4.87
C PHE A 5 25.10 7.46 -4.64
N VAL A 6 25.16 8.44 -5.54
CA VAL A 6 24.33 9.64 -5.47
C VAL A 6 22.86 9.28 -5.64
N SER A 7 22.52 8.39 -6.58
CA SER A 7 21.15 7.91 -6.76
C SER A 7 20.63 7.19 -5.50
N LEU A 8 21.46 6.39 -4.81
CA LEU A 8 21.07 5.76 -3.55
C LEU A 8 20.80 6.78 -2.44
N LEU A 9 21.63 7.83 -2.33
CA LEU A 9 21.40 8.90 -1.35
C LEU A 9 20.12 9.68 -1.64
N VAL A 10 19.90 10.06 -2.91
CA VAL A 10 18.69 10.77 -3.34
C VAL A 10 17.45 9.89 -3.15
N LEU A 11 17.54 8.59 -3.40
CA LEU A 11 16.47 7.63 -3.14
C LEU A 11 16.08 7.60 -1.65
N ILE A 12 17.06 7.53 -0.75
CA ILE A 12 16.82 7.54 0.70
C ILE A 12 16.17 8.87 1.12
N ILE A 13 16.66 10.00 0.63
CA ILE A 13 16.06 11.31 0.87
C ILE A 13 14.63 11.35 0.35
N GLY A 14 14.38 10.80 -0.84
CA GLY A 14 13.05 10.67 -1.43
C GLY A 14 12.08 9.90 -0.53
N PHE A 15 12.47 8.74 -0.02
CA PHE A 15 11.64 7.99 0.94
C PHE A 15 11.39 8.75 2.24
N ILE A 16 12.39 9.45 2.78
CA ILE A 16 12.21 10.26 3.99
C ILE A 16 11.18 11.37 3.72
N LEU A 17 11.26 12.04 2.57
CA LEU A 17 10.29 13.06 2.16
C LEU A 17 8.89 12.49 1.96
N LEU A 18 8.75 11.31 1.35
CA LEU A 18 7.47 10.64 1.20
C LEU A 18 6.85 10.30 2.55
N MET A 19 7.60 9.60 3.42
CA MET A 19 7.11 9.17 4.73
C MET A 19 6.75 10.37 5.63
N LYS A 20 7.65 11.36 5.73
CA LYS A 20 7.38 12.55 6.55
C LYS A 20 6.36 13.49 5.95
N GLY A 21 6.32 13.59 4.63
CA GLY A 21 5.29 14.32 3.91
C GLY A 21 3.91 13.72 4.17
N ALA A 22 3.79 12.40 4.11
CA ALA A 22 2.57 11.66 4.45
C ALA A 22 2.16 11.90 5.92
N ASP A 23 3.08 11.77 6.88
CA ASP A 23 2.83 12.05 8.30
C ASP A 23 2.23 13.45 8.50
N PHE A 24 2.87 14.49 7.94
CA PHE A 24 2.39 15.87 8.07
C PHE A 24 1.05 16.08 7.35
N PHE A 25 0.89 15.53 6.14
CA PHE A 25 -0.36 15.65 5.39
C PHE A 25 -1.53 15.05 6.18
N VAL A 26 -1.32 13.87 6.79
CA VAL A 26 -2.32 13.18 7.61
C VAL A 26 -2.61 13.94 8.89
N GLU A 27 -1.61 14.42 9.63
CA GLU A 27 -1.80 15.16 10.88
C GLU A 27 -2.56 16.47 10.63
N GLY A 28 -2.18 17.22 9.59
CA GLY A 28 -2.86 18.45 9.19
C GLY A 28 -4.31 18.21 8.75
N SER A 29 -4.54 17.21 7.89
CA SER A 29 -5.87 16.87 7.37
C SER A 29 -6.79 16.35 8.48
N SER A 30 -6.27 15.49 9.36
CA SER A 30 -7.01 14.97 10.50
C SER A 30 -7.40 16.08 11.46
N SER A 31 -6.49 17.02 11.76
CA SER A 31 -6.79 18.17 12.61
C SER A 31 -7.89 19.08 12.04
N ILE A 32 -7.96 19.29 10.73
CA ILE A 32 -9.04 20.08 10.09
C ILE A 32 -10.36 19.30 10.12
N ALA A 33 -10.32 17.99 9.87
CA ALA A 33 -11.49 17.13 9.92
C ALA A 33 -12.12 17.11 11.32
N THR A 34 -11.30 17.00 12.38
CA THR A 34 -11.76 17.07 13.77
C THR A 34 -12.40 18.43 14.08
N ARG A 35 -11.79 19.55 13.64
CA ARG A 35 -12.40 20.89 13.77
C ARG A 35 -13.73 21.01 13.03
N SER A 36 -13.89 20.26 11.94
CA SER A 36 -15.10 20.19 11.14
C SER A 36 -16.16 19.24 11.71
N HIS A 37 -15.96 18.75 12.94
CA HIS A 37 -16.88 17.83 13.64
C HIS A 37 -17.06 16.49 12.90
N ILE A 38 -16.07 16.08 12.11
CA ILE A 38 -16.04 14.73 11.53
C ILE A 38 -15.63 13.76 12.66
N PRO A 39 -16.40 12.69 12.90
CA PRO A 39 -16.08 11.72 13.94
C PRO A 39 -14.69 11.10 13.77
N SER A 40 -13.94 10.94 14.87
CA SER A 40 -12.58 10.36 14.86
C SER A 40 -12.51 9.01 14.17
N LEU A 41 -13.55 8.19 14.30
CA LEU A 41 -13.66 6.90 13.60
C LEU A 41 -13.61 7.07 12.08
N ILE A 42 -14.32 8.06 11.52
CA ILE A 42 -14.32 8.31 10.07
C ILE A 42 -12.94 8.79 9.65
N ILE A 43 -12.32 9.67 10.44
CA ILE A 43 -10.96 10.17 10.16
C ILE A 43 -9.94 9.03 10.15
N GLY A 44 -10.00 8.15 11.14
CA GLY A 44 -9.13 6.96 11.25
C GLY A 44 -9.30 6.01 10.06
N LEU A 45 -10.54 5.66 9.72
CA LEU A 45 -10.85 4.73 8.62
C LEU A 45 -10.65 5.32 7.22
N THR A 46 -10.43 6.63 7.11
CA THR A 46 -10.24 7.31 5.83
C THR A 46 -8.88 7.99 5.77
N ILE A 47 -8.75 9.20 6.32
CA ILE A 47 -7.54 10.03 6.21
C ILE A 47 -6.31 9.30 6.75
N VAL A 48 -6.40 8.69 7.92
CA VAL A 48 -5.26 7.99 8.54
C VAL A 48 -4.93 6.71 7.77
N ALA A 49 -5.93 5.88 7.48
CA ALA A 49 -5.75 4.64 6.73
C ALA A 49 -5.20 4.85 5.31
N MET A 50 -5.66 5.88 4.60
CA MET A 50 -5.12 6.25 3.28
C MET A 50 -3.71 6.86 3.40
N GLY A 51 -3.42 7.46 4.55
CA GLY A 51 -2.17 8.15 4.84
C GLY A 51 -0.93 7.29 4.68
N THR A 52 -0.97 6.05 5.15
CA THR A 52 0.20 5.15 5.07
C THR A 52 0.53 4.76 3.64
N SER A 53 -0.47 4.72 2.76
CA SER A 53 -0.32 4.34 1.35
C SER A 53 -0.20 5.55 0.40
N LEU A 54 -0.03 6.77 0.94
CA LEU A 54 0.33 7.96 0.16
C LEU A 54 1.70 7.86 -0.52
N PRO A 55 2.76 7.28 0.10
CA PRO A 55 4.04 7.03 -0.57
C PRO A 55 3.89 6.17 -1.84
N GLU A 56 3.15 5.06 -1.77
CA GLU A 56 2.84 4.20 -2.92
C GLU A 56 2.10 4.97 -4.00
N CYS A 57 1.07 5.74 -3.59
CA CYS A 57 0.30 6.59 -4.47
C CYS A 57 1.19 7.57 -5.24
N ALA A 58 2.05 8.30 -4.53
CA ALA A 58 2.92 9.30 -5.11
C ALA A 58 3.90 8.69 -6.10
N VAL A 59 4.53 7.57 -5.74
CA VAL A 59 5.50 6.91 -6.62
C VAL A 59 4.83 6.33 -7.87
N SER A 60 3.69 5.63 -7.74
CA SER A 60 3.01 5.03 -8.89
C SER A 60 2.40 6.08 -9.83
N ILE A 61 1.84 7.18 -9.31
CA ILE A 61 1.35 8.29 -10.15
C ILE A 61 2.52 8.96 -10.88
N THR A 62 3.60 9.28 -10.17
CA THR A 62 4.78 9.93 -10.77
C THR A 62 5.39 9.04 -11.85
N ALA A 63 5.60 7.75 -11.56
CA ALA A 63 6.12 6.78 -12.51
C ALA A 63 5.23 6.66 -13.77
N SER A 64 3.91 6.68 -13.60
CA SER A 64 2.94 6.62 -14.72
C SER A 64 2.95 7.91 -15.56
N MET A 65 3.11 9.08 -14.93
CA MET A 65 3.21 10.37 -15.62
C MET A 65 4.53 10.51 -16.40
N ASP A 66 5.61 9.92 -15.91
CA ASP A 66 6.91 9.91 -16.57
C ASP A 66 7.04 8.82 -17.64
N GLY A 67 5.96 8.07 -17.91
CA GLY A 67 5.93 6.97 -18.87
C GLY A 67 6.64 5.70 -18.39
N ASN A 68 7.09 5.65 -17.14
CA ASN A 68 7.66 4.46 -16.50
C ASN A 68 6.56 3.54 -15.96
N ASN A 69 5.73 3.06 -16.87
CA ASN A 69 4.55 2.23 -16.57
C ASN A 69 4.90 0.93 -15.83
N ALA A 70 6.02 0.30 -16.18
CA ALA A 70 6.49 -0.92 -15.52
C ALA A 70 6.76 -0.67 -14.03
N LEU A 71 7.37 0.46 -13.68
CA LEU A 71 7.61 0.84 -12.29
C LEU A 71 6.30 1.12 -11.53
N ALA A 72 5.32 1.76 -12.17
CA ALA A 72 4.03 2.08 -11.54
C ALA A 72 3.27 0.81 -11.08
N VAL A 73 3.20 -0.21 -11.96
CA VAL A 73 2.59 -1.51 -11.64
C VAL A 73 3.43 -2.29 -10.64
N ALA A 74 4.75 -2.36 -10.87
CA ALA A 74 5.68 -3.06 -10.01
C ALA A 74 5.65 -2.55 -8.57
N ASN A 75 5.56 -1.23 -8.37
CA ASN A 75 5.44 -0.64 -7.05
C ASN A 75 4.16 -1.12 -6.34
N ALA A 76 2.98 -0.96 -6.96
CA ALA A 76 1.71 -1.33 -6.33
C ALA A 76 1.58 -2.85 -6.08
N VAL A 77 1.95 -3.68 -7.06
CA VAL A 77 1.89 -5.14 -6.93
C VAL A 77 2.95 -5.66 -5.96
N GLY A 78 4.17 -5.12 -6.05
CA GLY A 78 5.28 -5.45 -5.16
C GLY A 78 4.97 -5.10 -3.71
N SER A 79 4.40 -3.92 -3.45
CA SER A 79 3.95 -3.50 -2.12
C SER A 79 2.90 -4.45 -1.57
N ASN A 80 1.96 -4.91 -2.40
CA ASN A 80 0.96 -5.87 -1.94
C ASN A 80 1.55 -7.24 -1.59
N ILE A 81 2.53 -7.71 -2.36
CA ILE A 81 3.28 -8.95 -2.07
C ILE A 81 4.08 -8.77 -0.79
N PHE A 82 4.77 -7.64 -0.63
CA PHE A 82 5.58 -7.31 0.54
C PHE A 82 4.70 -7.23 1.80
N ASN A 83 3.55 -6.56 1.73
CA ASN A 83 2.61 -6.45 2.84
C ASN A 83 2.11 -7.83 3.27
N LEU A 84 1.69 -8.66 2.32
CA LEU A 84 1.20 -10.00 2.66
C LEU A 84 2.32 -10.89 3.20
N MET A 85 3.48 -10.94 2.57
CA MET A 85 4.49 -11.95 2.93
C MET A 85 5.44 -11.49 4.03
N VAL A 86 5.86 -10.22 3.99
CA VAL A 86 6.85 -9.66 4.91
C VAL A 86 6.19 -8.97 6.09
N VAL A 87 5.24 -8.06 5.87
CA VAL A 87 4.61 -7.32 6.98
C VAL A 87 3.83 -8.26 7.88
N CYS A 88 2.93 -9.08 7.34
CA CYS A 88 2.24 -10.10 8.13
C CYS A 88 3.20 -11.18 8.65
N GLY A 89 4.16 -11.62 7.82
CA GLY A 89 5.11 -12.67 8.18
C GLY A 89 5.94 -12.30 9.41
N ILE A 90 6.59 -11.12 9.38
CA ILE A 90 7.35 -10.57 10.50
C ILE A 90 6.45 -10.35 11.71
N SER A 91 5.27 -9.73 11.53
CA SER A 91 4.34 -9.46 12.64
C SER A 91 3.94 -10.75 13.37
N ALA A 92 3.66 -11.83 12.61
CA ALA A 92 3.32 -13.15 13.16
C ALA A 92 4.46 -13.82 13.93
N LEU A 93 5.73 -13.52 13.61
CA LEU A 93 6.88 -14.01 14.39
C LEU A 93 6.89 -13.46 15.81
N PHE A 94 6.56 -12.17 15.97
CA PHE A 94 6.49 -11.53 17.28
C PHE A 94 5.29 -12.04 18.06
N VAL A 95 4.09 -11.84 17.51
CA VAL A 95 2.81 -12.18 18.14
C VAL A 95 1.91 -12.88 17.11
N PRO A 96 1.36 -14.08 17.40
CA PRO A 96 0.43 -14.75 16.50
C PRO A 96 -0.72 -13.82 16.12
N ILE A 97 -0.96 -13.65 14.82
CA ILE A 97 -1.90 -12.64 14.32
C ILE A 97 -3.33 -13.16 14.46
N ALA A 98 -4.09 -12.74 15.46
CA ALA A 98 -5.52 -13.05 15.52
C ALA A 98 -6.23 -12.46 14.29
N VAL A 99 -7.20 -13.18 13.75
CA VAL A 99 -7.96 -12.73 12.59
C VAL A 99 -9.46 -12.82 12.84
N GLN A 100 -10.14 -11.68 12.70
CA GLN A 100 -11.58 -11.64 12.80
C GLN A 100 -12.24 -12.42 11.66
N VAL A 101 -13.31 -13.15 12.02
CA VAL A 101 -14.11 -13.92 11.05
C VAL A 101 -14.67 -13.03 9.94
N ASN A 102 -15.03 -11.78 10.25
CA ASN A 102 -15.50 -10.83 9.25
C ASN A 102 -14.42 -10.46 8.23
N THR A 103 -13.19 -10.19 8.68
CA THR A 103 -12.05 -9.92 7.81
C THR A 103 -11.80 -11.10 6.87
N LEU A 104 -11.80 -12.34 7.37
CA LEU A 104 -11.61 -13.55 6.54
C LEU A 104 -12.74 -13.80 5.54
N LYS A 105 -13.98 -13.47 5.90
CA LYS A 105 -15.15 -13.76 5.05
C LYS A 105 -15.50 -12.63 4.08
N ARG A 106 -15.04 -11.41 4.31
CA ARG A 106 -15.46 -10.24 3.52
C ARG A 106 -14.28 -9.44 2.97
N GLU A 107 -13.43 -8.92 3.83
CA GLU A 107 -12.35 -7.99 3.42
C GLU A 107 -11.25 -8.71 2.65
N PHE A 108 -10.78 -9.85 3.17
CA PHE A 108 -9.71 -10.61 2.53
C PHE A 108 -10.15 -11.18 1.17
N PRO A 109 -11.31 -11.83 1.02
CA PRO A 109 -11.79 -12.27 -0.29
C PRO A 109 -11.99 -11.10 -1.25
N PHE A 110 -12.43 -9.93 -0.77
CA PHE A 110 -12.53 -8.74 -1.61
C PHE A 110 -11.15 -8.28 -2.12
N SER A 111 -10.10 -8.31 -1.29
CA SER A 111 -8.74 -8.04 -1.74
C SER A 111 -8.25 -9.03 -2.80
N VAL A 112 -8.57 -10.32 -2.67
CA VAL A 112 -8.26 -11.33 -3.70
C VAL A 112 -9.01 -11.03 -5.00
N LEU A 113 -10.30 -10.66 -4.92
CA LEU A 113 -11.09 -10.26 -6.08
C LEU A 113 -10.52 -9.02 -6.76
N CYS A 114 -9.99 -8.05 -6.01
CA CYS A 114 -9.31 -6.88 -6.58
C CYS A 114 -8.06 -7.29 -7.37
N ALA A 115 -7.25 -8.22 -6.86
CA ALA A 115 -6.07 -8.73 -7.58
C ALA A 115 -6.46 -9.48 -8.86
N ILE A 116 -7.51 -10.31 -8.81
CA ILE A 116 -8.06 -10.99 -9.99
C ILE A 116 -8.60 -9.98 -11.00
N LEU A 117 -9.34 -8.97 -10.55
CA LEU A 117 -9.86 -7.90 -11.41
C LEU A 117 -8.71 -7.16 -12.10
N LEU A 118 -7.67 -6.77 -11.36
CA LEU A 118 -6.49 -6.11 -11.92
C LEU A 118 -5.82 -6.98 -13.00
N MET A 119 -5.69 -8.28 -12.74
CA MET A 119 -5.14 -9.23 -13.71
C MET A 119 -5.98 -9.28 -14.99
N ILE A 120 -7.31 -9.34 -14.86
CA ILE A 120 -8.25 -9.36 -15.99
C ILE A 120 -8.11 -8.07 -16.80
N LEU A 121 -8.23 -6.90 -16.16
CA LEU A 121 -8.17 -5.61 -16.82
C LEU A 121 -6.82 -5.41 -17.51
N GLY A 122 -5.71 -5.73 -16.84
CA GLY A 122 -4.36 -5.58 -17.38
C GLY A 122 -4.01 -6.59 -18.48
N TYR A 123 -4.63 -7.78 -18.50
CA TYR A 123 -4.36 -8.80 -19.51
C TYR A 123 -5.02 -8.47 -20.85
N PHE A 124 -6.24 -7.92 -20.83
CA PHE A 124 -6.94 -7.56 -22.06
C PHE A 124 -6.29 -6.33 -22.72
N GLY A 125 -5.60 -6.57 -23.84
CA GLY A 125 -4.91 -5.50 -24.57
C GLY A 125 -3.58 -5.06 -23.95
N MET A 126 -3.11 -5.73 -22.90
CA MET A 126 -1.84 -5.45 -22.21
C MET A 126 -1.72 -3.97 -21.79
N ILE A 127 -2.84 -3.37 -21.38
CA ILE A 127 -2.91 -1.99 -20.98
C ILE A 127 -4.00 -1.83 -19.93
N LEU A 128 -3.71 -1.08 -18.88
CA LEU A 128 -4.72 -0.58 -17.95
C LEU A 128 -5.08 0.84 -18.38
N GLY A 129 -6.21 0.97 -19.07
CA GLY A 129 -6.63 2.21 -19.70
C GLY A 129 -7.33 3.18 -18.73
N HIS A 130 -7.67 4.36 -19.24
CA HIS A 130 -8.40 5.38 -18.48
C HIS A 130 -9.74 4.88 -17.93
N ILE A 131 -10.46 4.09 -18.73
CA ILE A 131 -11.77 3.53 -18.33
C ILE A 131 -11.58 2.53 -17.19
N ASP A 132 -10.56 1.68 -17.27
CA ASP A 132 -10.23 0.72 -16.21
C ASP A 132 -9.87 1.44 -14.92
N GLY A 133 -9.07 2.51 -15.01
CA GLY A 133 -8.76 3.39 -13.89
C GLY A 133 -10.02 3.95 -13.21
N ILE A 134 -10.97 4.48 -14.00
CA ILE A 134 -12.24 5.00 -13.48
C ILE A 134 -13.07 3.88 -12.81
N VAL A 135 -13.11 2.68 -13.40
CA VAL A 135 -13.80 1.53 -12.82
C VAL A 135 -13.21 1.16 -11.45
N LEU A 136 -11.87 1.10 -11.35
CA LEU A 136 -11.18 0.85 -10.09
C LEU A 136 -11.50 1.91 -9.03
N LEU A 137 -11.56 3.19 -9.41
CA LEU A 137 -11.93 4.29 -8.51
C LEU A 137 -13.39 4.23 -8.05
N ILE A 138 -14.33 3.87 -8.92
CA ILE A 138 -15.74 3.67 -8.53
C ILE A 138 -15.84 2.53 -7.50
N LEU A 139 -15.13 1.43 -7.73
CA LEU A 139 -15.07 0.32 -6.77
C LEU A 139 -14.42 0.75 -5.45
N PHE A 140 -13.38 1.58 -5.50
CA PHE A 140 -12.75 2.14 -4.31
C PHE A 140 -13.74 2.98 -3.49
N VAL A 141 -14.48 3.90 -4.12
CA VAL A 141 -15.50 4.70 -3.45
C VAL A 141 -16.58 3.80 -2.83
N GLY A 142 -17.04 2.78 -3.55
CA GLY A 142 -17.96 1.78 -3.02
C GLY A 142 -17.42 1.05 -1.79
N TYR A 143 -16.14 0.66 -1.82
CA TYR A 143 -15.45 0.01 -0.69
C TYR A 143 -15.36 0.93 0.53
N ILE A 144 -14.96 2.19 0.36
CA ILE A 144 -14.89 3.17 1.46
C ILE A 144 -16.27 3.42 2.05
N VAL A 145 -17.31 3.59 1.23
CA VAL A 145 -18.68 3.76 1.71
C VAL A 145 -19.13 2.54 2.51
N TYR A 146 -18.87 1.33 2.02
CA TYR A 146 -19.15 0.09 2.73
C TYR A 146 -18.44 0.02 4.09
N MET A 147 -17.14 0.36 4.14
CA MET A 147 -16.35 0.38 5.37
C MET A 147 -16.92 1.37 6.39
N ILE A 148 -17.22 2.60 5.98
CA ILE A 148 -17.80 3.63 6.84
C ILE A 148 -19.16 3.19 7.39
N VAL A 149 -20.04 2.64 6.55
CA VAL A 149 -21.37 2.17 6.98
C VAL A 149 -21.26 0.98 7.93
N SER A 150 -20.36 0.04 7.65
CA SER A 150 -20.13 -1.14 8.49
C SER A 150 -19.59 -0.75 9.86
N ALA A 151 -18.63 0.18 9.89
CA ALA A 151 -18.06 0.70 11.13
C ALA A 151 -19.09 1.47 11.96
N LYS A 152 -19.89 2.35 11.34
CA LYS A 152 -20.99 3.06 12.04
C LYS A 152 -22.02 2.10 12.64
N LYS A 153 -22.33 1.00 11.96
CA LYS A 153 -23.29 -0.01 12.46
C LYS A 153 -22.73 -0.81 13.64
N ALA A 154 -21.43 -1.04 13.68
CA ALA A 154 -20.74 -1.69 14.80
C ALA A 154 -20.59 -0.76 16.01
N MET A 155 -20.71 0.55 15.82
CA MET A 155 -20.47 1.60 16.81
C MET A 155 -21.56 1.75 17.89
N ASN A 156 -22.44 0.76 18.08
CA ASN A 156 -23.43 0.74 19.17
C ASN A 156 -22.86 0.26 20.52
N THR A 157 -21.56 -0.07 20.62
CA THR A 157 -21.03 -0.73 21.83
C THR A 157 -19.70 -0.17 22.38
N TYR A 158 -18.95 0.68 21.69
CA TYR A 158 -17.69 1.21 22.25
C TYR A 158 -17.43 2.67 21.85
N GLN A 159 -17.29 3.52 22.88
CA GLN A 159 -16.79 4.90 22.82
C GLN A 159 -15.37 4.90 23.40
N GLU A 160 -14.37 4.58 22.58
CA GLU A 160 -13.03 5.13 22.77
C GLU A 160 -12.75 5.96 21.53
N GLU A 161 -12.95 7.28 21.66
CA GLU A 161 -12.47 8.21 20.66
C GLU A 161 -10.95 8.27 20.80
N GLU A 162 -10.20 7.82 19.79
CA GLU A 162 -8.81 8.23 19.67
C GLU A 162 -8.78 9.77 19.68
N GLU A 163 -8.08 10.34 20.66
CA GLU A 163 -7.90 11.78 20.79
C GLU A 163 -7.00 12.25 19.64
N ILE A 164 -7.62 12.68 18.55
CA ILE A 164 -6.89 13.27 17.43
C ILE A 164 -6.36 14.63 17.89
N LYS A 165 -5.04 14.76 17.88
CA LYS A 165 -4.36 16.01 18.26
C LYS A 165 -4.81 17.15 17.35
N VAL A 166 -5.52 18.12 17.93
CA VAL A 166 -5.98 19.32 17.22
C VAL A 166 -4.91 20.41 17.29
N ILE A 167 -4.21 20.66 16.18
CA ILE A 167 -3.23 21.73 16.05
C ILE A 167 -3.87 23.02 15.51
N SER A 168 -3.17 24.16 15.59
CA SER A 168 -3.69 25.45 15.12
C SER A 168 -4.01 25.42 13.61
N MET A 169 -5.06 26.14 13.17
CA MET A 169 -5.49 26.13 11.77
C MET A 169 -4.37 26.51 10.78
N GLY A 170 -3.57 27.53 11.12
CA GLY A 170 -2.42 27.92 10.31
C GLY A 170 -1.39 26.79 10.20
N LEU A 171 -1.09 26.11 11.32
CA LEU A 171 -0.18 24.97 11.31
C LEU A 171 -0.76 23.77 10.55
N SER A 172 -2.07 23.50 10.65
CA SER A 172 -2.74 22.45 9.86
C SER A 172 -2.57 22.69 8.35
N LEU A 173 -2.75 23.94 7.90
CA LEU A 173 -2.56 24.30 6.49
C LEU A 173 -1.09 24.17 6.06
N VAL A 174 -0.14 24.59 6.90
CA VAL A 174 1.30 24.39 6.65
C VAL A 174 1.64 22.91 6.53
N TYR A 175 1.08 22.07 7.39
CA TYR A 175 1.29 20.62 7.38
C TYR A 175 0.71 19.96 6.13
N ILE A 176 -0.49 20.35 5.70
CA ILE A 176 -1.11 19.84 4.48
C ILE A 176 -0.31 20.26 3.25
N VAL A 177 -0.01 21.56 3.10
CA VAL A 177 0.68 22.07 1.91
C VAL A 177 2.14 21.61 1.89
N GLY A 178 2.86 21.72 3.01
CA GLY A 178 4.23 21.26 3.14
C GLY A 178 4.35 19.74 2.97
N GLY A 179 3.41 18.98 3.53
CA GLY A 179 3.32 17.53 3.36
C GLY A 179 3.08 17.14 1.91
N ALA A 180 2.12 17.77 1.22
CA ALA A 180 1.86 17.52 -0.20
C ALA A 180 3.07 17.86 -1.09
N ILE A 181 3.78 18.97 -0.80
CA ILE A 181 5.01 19.34 -1.51
C ILE A 181 6.10 18.28 -1.29
N ALA A 182 6.30 17.84 -0.05
CA ALA A 182 7.28 16.80 0.29
C ALA A 182 6.94 15.47 -0.38
N ILE A 183 5.67 15.07 -0.41
CA ILE A 183 5.21 13.87 -1.11
C ILE A 183 5.52 13.97 -2.61
N LYS A 184 5.20 15.10 -3.25
CA LYS A 184 5.45 15.32 -4.68
C LYS A 184 6.94 15.17 -5.00
N PHE A 185 7.81 15.94 -4.33
CA PHE A 185 9.25 15.89 -4.61
C PHE A 185 9.89 14.57 -4.17
N GLY A 186 9.38 13.94 -3.11
CA GLY A 186 9.79 12.61 -2.70
C GLY A 186 9.49 11.56 -3.77
N GLY A 187 8.31 11.64 -4.40
CA GLY A 187 7.92 10.79 -5.53
C GLY A 187 8.88 10.92 -6.70
N ASP A 188 9.13 12.16 -7.16
CA ASP A 188 10.09 12.45 -8.24
C ASP A 188 11.47 11.85 -7.93
N PHE A 189 12.00 12.11 -6.72
CA PHE A 189 13.33 11.64 -6.32
C PHE A 189 13.42 10.11 -6.28
N VAL A 190 12.36 9.43 -5.84
CA VAL A 190 12.30 7.96 -5.84
C VAL A 190 12.25 7.42 -7.26
N VAL A 191 11.39 7.95 -8.13
CA VAL A 191 11.23 7.48 -9.52
C VAL A 191 12.51 7.71 -10.34
N ASP A 192 13.10 8.90 -10.24
CA ASP A 192 14.35 9.25 -10.94
C ASP A 192 15.51 8.38 -10.43
N SER A 193 15.65 8.24 -9.12
CA SER A 193 16.75 7.47 -8.54
C SER A 193 16.61 5.98 -8.84
N ALA A 194 15.40 5.43 -8.72
CA ALA A 194 15.11 4.04 -9.07
C ALA A 194 15.43 3.77 -10.54
N SER A 195 15.03 4.66 -11.45
CA SER A 195 15.33 4.54 -12.88
C SER A 195 16.84 4.60 -13.16
N ASN A 196 17.55 5.52 -12.50
CA ASN A 196 19.01 5.64 -12.65
C ASN A 196 19.76 4.42 -12.09
N ILE A 197 19.32 3.87 -10.96
CA ILE A 197 19.88 2.64 -10.37
C ILE A 197 19.65 1.47 -11.33
N ALA A 198 18.44 1.32 -11.86
CA ALA A 198 18.09 0.29 -12.81
C ALA A 198 19.04 0.31 -14.03
N LEU A 199 19.16 1.48 -14.68
CA LEU A 199 20.04 1.67 -15.83
C LEU A 199 21.52 1.40 -15.52
N SER A 200 21.99 1.81 -14.36
CA SER A 200 23.42 1.71 -14.00
C SER A 200 23.85 0.30 -13.60
N LEU A 201 22.93 -0.49 -13.03
CA LEU A 201 23.18 -1.87 -12.61
C LEU A 201 22.74 -2.90 -13.66
N GLY A 202 22.19 -2.46 -14.80
CA GLY A 202 21.62 -3.34 -15.82
C GLY A 202 20.35 -4.07 -15.34
N MET A 203 19.70 -3.57 -14.28
CA MET A 203 18.45 -4.11 -13.76
C MET A 203 17.26 -3.52 -14.52
N SER A 204 16.18 -4.27 -14.63
CA SER A 204 14.92 -3.72 -15.16
C SER A 204 14.28 -2.77 -14.15
N GLN A 205 13.57 -1.74 -14.64
CA GLN A 205 12.76 -0.86 -13.78
C GLN A 205 11.69 -1.66 -13.02
N ASN A 206 11.16 -2.73 -13.62
CA ASN A 206 10.22 -3.65 -12.97
C ASN A 206 10.84 -4.32 -11.74
N LEU A 207 12.09 -4.82 -11.84
CA LEU A 207 12.78 -5.45 -10.72
C LEU A 207 13.05 -4.44 -9.59
N VAL A 208 13.52 -3.23 -9.92
CA VAL A 208 13.74 -2.18 -8.91
C VAL A 208 12.41 -1.78 -8.24
N GLY A 209 11.33 -1.72 -9.02
CA GLY A 209 9.97 -1.47 -8.54
C GLY A 209 9.48 -2.50 -7.53
N LEU A 210 9.57 -3.78 -7.89
CA LEU A 210 9.13 -4.91 -7.06
C LEU A 210 9.96 -5.10 -5.78
N THR A 211 11.18 -4.55 -5.74
CA THR A 211 12.14 -4.77 -4.65
C THR A 211 12.34 -3.51 -3.83
N ILE A 212 13.20 -2.61 -4.28
CA ILE A 212 13.66 -1.46 -3.51
C ILE A 212 12.52 -0.47 -3.29
N VAL A 213 11.73 -0.21 -4.33
CA VAL A 213 10.67 0.79 -4.29
C VAL A 213 9.50 0.30 -3.44
N ALA A 214 8.94 -0.86 -3.78
CA ALA A 214 7.87 -1.50 -3.01
C ALA A 214 8.22 -1.69 -1.52
N LEU A 215 9.46 -2.11 -1.21
CA LEU A 215 9.91 -2.23 0.18
C LEU A 215 9.90 -0.85 0.86
N GLY A 216 10.49 0.16 0.23
CA GLY A 216 10.66 1.49 0.81
C GLY A 216 9.33 2.21 1.04
N THR A 217 8.39 2.11 0.10
CA THR A 217 7.05 2.71 0.25
C THR A 217 6.23 2.00 1.31
N SER A 218 6.41 0.68 1.50
CA SER A 218 5.64 -0.13 2.48
C SER A 218 6.32 -0.29 3.85
N LEU A 219 7.40 0.45 4.13
CA LEU A 219 7.98 0.55 5.47
C LEU A 219 7.01 1.14 6.51
N PRO A 220 6.19 2.17 6.21
CA PRO A 220 5.16 2.67 7.13
C PRO A 220 4.19 1.57 7.55
N GLU A 221 3.72 0.74 6.61
CA GLU A 221 2.85 -0.41 6.85
C GLU A 221 3.52 -1.44 7.75
N LEU A 222 4.80 -1.74 7.50
CA LEU A 222 5.58 -2.64 8.36
C LEU A 222 5.62 -2.13 9.80
N VAL A 223 5.98 -0.85 9.99
CA VAL A 223 6.11 -0.26 11.33
C VAL A 223 4.76 -0.20 12.04
N THR A 224 3.71 0.25 11.36
CA THR A 224 2.35 0.37 11.94
C THR A 224 1.79 -1.00 12.32
N SER A 225 1.87 -2.00 11.46
CA SER A 225 1.41 -3.37 11.76
C SER A 225 2.24 -4.02 12.87
N MET A 226 3.56 -3.79 12.93
CA MET A 226 4.40 -4.28 14.03
C MET A 226 4.05 -3.63 15.37
N VAL A 227 3.79 -2.32 15.38
CA VAL A 227 3.39 -1.59 16.60
C VAL A 227 2.02 -2.08 17.08
N ALA A 228 1.05 -2.23 16.19
CA ALA A 228 -0.28 -2.76 16.52
C ALA A 228 -0.19 -4.20 17.08
N ALA A 229 0.58 -5.07 16.43
CA ALA A 229 0.80 -6.44 16.90
C ALA A 229 1.45 -6.47 18.30
N LYS A 230 2.41 -5.58 18.57
CA LYS A 230 3.07 -5.48 19.89
C LYS A 230 2.13 -4.99 20.98
N LYS A 231 1.16 -4.14 20.66
CA LYS A 231 0.13 -3.65 21.60
C LYS A 231 -0.99 -4.66 21.87
N GLY A 232 -1.01 -5.80 21.18
CA GLY A 232 -2.10 -6.76 21.28
C GLY A 232 -3.34 -6.36 20.46
N GLU A 233 -3.25 -5.31 19.64
CA GLU A 233 -4.27 -4.87 18.67
C GLU A 233 -4.12 -5.66 17.36
N VAL A 234 -4.10 -6.98 17.51
CA VAL A 234 -3.53 -7.86 16.50
C VAL A 234 -4.41 -7.97 15.24
N ASP A 235 -5.73 -7.82 15.41
CA ASP A 235 -6.69 -7.77 14.31
C ASP A 235 -6.45 -6.54 13.40
N MET A 236 -6.00 -5.42 13.99
CA MET A 236 -5.71 -4.19 13.24
C MET A 236 -4.47 -4.35 12.36
N ALA A 237 -3.50 -5.20 12.75
CA ALA A 237 -2.30 -5.45 11.96
C ALA A 237 -2.61 -6.12 10.61
N LEU A 238 -3.54 -7.09 10.58
CA LEU A 238 -3.99 -7.73 9.34
C LEU A 238 -4.93 -6.83 8.54
N GLY A 239 -5.84 -6.13 9.24
CA GLY A 239 -6.74 -5.16 8.61
C GLY A 239 -5.97 -4.07 7.85
N ASN A 240 -4.88 -3.55 8.43
CA ASN A 240 -3.98 -2.59 7.79
C ASN A 240 -3.38 -3.13 6.48
N VAL A 241 -2.86 -4.36 6.50
CA VAL A 241 -2.26 -5.00 5.31
C VAL A 241 -3.29 -5.23 4.21
N ILE A 242 -4.47 -5.76 4.53
CA ILE A 242 -5.52 -6.03 3.53
C ILE A 242 -6.06 -4.71 2.98
N GLY A 243 -6.30 -3.73 3.85
CA GLY A 243 -6.78 -2.41 3.48
C GLY A 243 -5.81 -1.69 2.55
N SER A 244 -4.51 -1.69 2.88
CA SER A 244 -3.45 -1.15 2.02
C SER A 244 -3.42 -1.86 0.66
N ASN A 245 -3.57 -3.19 0.63
CA ASN A 245 -3.59 -3.92 -0.63
C ASN A 245 -4.76 -3.55 -1.55
N VAL A 246 -5.96 -3.41 -0.97
CA VAL A 246 -7.15 -2.93 -1.68
C VAL A 246 -6.93 -1.49 -2.16
N PHE A 247 -6.33 -0.64 -1.33
CA PHE A 247 -6.01 0.74 -1.66
C PHE A 247 -5.02 0.85 -2.83
N ASN A 248 -3.94 0.07 -2.80
CA ASN A 248 -2.94 0.06 -3.86
C ASN A 248 -3.52 -0.37 -5.21
N ILE A 249 -4.44 -1.34 -5.22
CA ILE A 249 -5.06 -1.79 -6.47
C ILE A 249 -6.16 -0.82 -6.94
N LEU A 250 -7.09 -0.45 -6.07
CA LEU A 250 -8.27 0.29 -6.49
C LEU A 250 -8.01 1.80 -6.59
N PHE A 251 -7.30 2.38 -5.62
CA PHE A 251 -7.05 3.82 -5.57
C PHE A 251 -5.75 4.19 -6.28
N VAL A 252 -4.61 3.59 -5.91
CA VAL A 252 -3.31 4.00 -6.45
C VAL A 252 -3.22 3.73 -7.95
N LEU A 253 -3.43 2.48 -8.39
CA LEU A 253 -3.46 2.15 -9.81
C LEU A 253 -4.67 2.76 -10.51
N GLY A 254 -5.80 2.93 -9.82
CA GLY A 254 -6.99 3.59 -10.36
C GLY A 254 -6.72 5.05 -10.76
N ILE A 255 -6.09 5.84 -9.88
CA ILE A 255 -5.70 7.23 -10.19
C ILE A 255 -4.63 7.22 -11.27
N ALA A 256 -3.57 6.44 -11.12
CA ALA A 256 -2.47 6.42 -12.07
C ALA A 256 -2.95 6.11 -13.50
N ALA A 257 -3.76 5.06 -13.69
CA ALA A 257 -4.32 4.69 -15.00
C ALA A 257 -5.35 5.71 -15.53
N THR A 258 -6.09 6.38 -14.65
CA THR A 258 -7.01 7.45 -15.06
C THR A 258 -6.24 8.66 -15.60
N ILE A 259 -5.08 8.99 -15.02
CA ILE A 259 -4.25 10.11 -15.47
C ILE A 259 -3.48 9.73 -16.75
N SER A 260 -2.81 8.58 -16.75
CA SER A 260 -1.95 8.11 -17.84
C SER A 260 -2.09 6.59 -18.00
N PRO A 261 -2.50 6.08 -19.19
CA PRO A 261 -2.69 4.65 -19.40
C PRO A 261 -1.41 3.87 -19.13
N ILE A 262 -1.52 2.78 -18.38
CA ILE A 262 -0.38 2.00 -17.92
C ILE A 262 -0.23 0.78 -18.81
N THR A 263 0.84 0.73 -19.61
CA THR A 263 1.16 -0.44 -20.43
C THR A 263 1.69 -1.57 -19.56
N PHE A 264 1.11 -2.76 -19.70
CA PHE A 264 1.52 -3.95 -18.99
C PHE A 264 2.52 -4.74 -19.83
N ILE A 265 3.50 -5.34 -19.16
CA ILE A 265 4.36 -6.38 -19.70
C ILE A 265 3.93 -7.74 -19.16
N PHE A 266 4.31 -8.84 -19.83
CA PHE A 266 3.89 -10.19 -19.46
C PHE A 266 4.31 -10.56 -18.03
N GLU A 267 5.48 -10.07 -17.63
CA GLU A 267 6.04 -10.08 -16.29
C GLU A 267 5.04 -9.58 -15.24
N ASN A 268 4.35 -8.46 -15.50
CA ASN A 268 3.37 -7.90 -14.56
C ASN A 268 2.20 -8.86 -14.33
N ILE A 269 1.74 -9.57 -15.38
CA ILE A 269 0.67 -10.55 -15.26
C ILE A 269 1.11 -11.73 -14.38
N ILE A 270 2.35 -12.20 -14.55
CA ILE A 270 2.92 -13.24 -13.68
C ILE A 270 2.99 -12.74 -12.23
N ASP A 271 3.45 -11.52 -12.02
CA ASP A 271 3.62 -10.95 -10.68
C ASP A 271 2.25 -10.76 -9.98
N ILE A 272 1.19 -10.38 -10.71
CA ILE A 272 -0.19 -10.31 -10.20
C ILE A 272 -0.78 -11.71 -9.93
N LEU A 273 -0.44 -12.71 -10.76
CA LEU A 273 -0.84 -14.09 -10.51
C LEU A 273 -0.19 -14.62 -9.23
N ILE A 274 1.10 -14.34 -9.01
CA ILE A 274 1.82 -14.69 -7.77
C ILE A 274 1.19 -13.98 -6.58
N LEU A 275 0.88 -12.68 -6.69
CA LEU A 275 0.15 -11.94 -5.66
C LEU A 275 -1.18 -12.62 -5.32
N THR A 276 -1.93 -13.07 -6.33
CA THR A 276 -3.21 -13.77 -6.14
C THR A 276 -3.02 -15.09 -5.40
N ILE A 277 -2.01 -15.88 -5.78
CA ILE A 277 -1.66 -17.15 -5.11
C ILE A 277 -1.25 -16.90 -3.65
N PHE A 278 -0.38 -15.92 -3.40
CA PHE A 278 0.05 -15.55 -2.06
C PHE A 278 -1.12 -15.07 -1.20
N SER A 279 -2.04 -14.29 -1.78
CA SER A 279 -3.27 -13.89 -1.10
C SER A 279 -4.10 -15.11 -0.70
N LEU A 280 -4.29 -16.08 -1.60
CA LEU A 280 -5.01 -17.32 -1.29
C LEU A 280 -4.33 -18.16 -0.20
N ILE A 281 -2.99 -18.22 -0.19
CA ILE A 281 -2.23 -18.91 0.87
C ILE A 281 -2.46 -18.24 2.22
N VAL A 282 -2.37 -16.92 2.30
CA VAL A 282 -2.59 -16.18 3.55
C VAL A 282 -4.05 -16.28 4.01
N LEU A 283 -5.00 -16.24 3.07
CA LEU A 283 -6.41 -16.48 3.36
C LEU A 283 -6.61 -17.87 3.99
N TYR A 284 -5.98 -18.89 3.42
CA TYR A 284 -6.02 -20.25 3.94
C TYR A 284 -5.45 -20.33 5.35
N PHE A 285 -4.26 -19.77 5.61
CA PHE A 285 -3.66 -19.71 6.96
C PHE A 285 -4.59 -19.05 7.97
N GLY A 286 -5.16 -17.89 7.60
CA GLY A 286 -6.11 -17.18 8.44
C GLY A 286 -7.37 -17.98 8.75
N PHE A 287 -7.90 -18.77 7.80
CA PHE A 287 -9.08 -19.63 8.01
C PHE A 287 -8.82 -20.82 8.94
N THR A 288 -7.63 -21.42 8.93
CA THR A 288 -7.37 -22.68 9.64
C THR A 288 -7.57 -22.58 11.15
N LYS A 289 -7.00 -21.56 11.79
CA LYS A 289 -7.05 -21.38 13.26
C LYS A 289 -7.62 -20.03 13.69
N HIS A 290 -8.21 -19.27 12.76
CA HIS A 290 -8.57 -17.86 12.97
C HIS A 290 -7.42 -17.01 13.50
N LYS A 291 -6.19 -17.41 13.15
CA LYS A 291 -4.96 -16.70 13.43
C LYS A 291 -3.87 -17.13 12.47
N ILE A 292 -2.92 -16.24 12.19
CA ILE A 292 -1.66 -16.57 11.53
C ILE A 292 -0.62 -16.84 12.62
N ASP A 293 -0.19 -18.09 12.74
CA ASP A 293 0.81 -18.48 13.74
C ASP A 293 2.26 -18.24 13.27
N ARG A 294 3.21 -18.40 14.20
CA ARG A 294 4.64 -18.16 13.92
C ARG A 294 5.17 -19.03 12.78
N LYS A 295 4.67 -20.26 12.62
CA LYS A 295 5.13 -21.17 11.57
C LYS A 295 4.65 -20.69 10.21
N GLU A 296 3.39 -20.28 10.13
CA GLU A 296 2.81 -19.66 8.93
C GLU A 296 3.56 -18.39 8.57
N GLY A 297 3.91 -17.54 9.55
CA GLY A 297 4.77 -16.37 9.34
C GLY A 297 6.16 -16.72 8.76
N ILE A 298 6.82 -17.78 9.25
CA ILE A 298 8.09 -18.26 8.67
C ILE A 298 7.89 -18.71 7.22
N ILE A 299 6.82 -19.46 6.92
CA ILE A 299 6.51 -19.91 5.57
C ILE A 299 6.32 -18.72 4.63
N MET A 300 5.58 -17.69 5.06
CA MET A 300 5.36 -16.47 4.28
C MET A 300 6.67 -15.76 3.94
N LEU A 301 7.60 -15.65 4.90
CA LEU A 301 8.91 -15.06 4.66
C LEU A 301 9.76 -15.90 3.70
N LEU A 302 9.73 -17.23 3.82
CA LEU A 302 10.44 -18.12 2.89
C LEU A 302 9.86 -18.03 1.47
N LEU A 303 8.54 -17.92 1.33
CA LEU A 303 7.88 -17.71 0.04
C LEU A 303 8.29 -16.36 -0.57
N TYR A 304 8.41 -15.31 0.23
CA TYR A 304 8.94 -14.02 -0.25
C TYR A 304 10.39 -14.13 -0.72
N VAL A 305 11.26 -14.83 0.03
CA VAL A 305 12.65 -15.06 -0.40
C VAL A 305 12.71 -15.85 -1.71
N ALA A 306 11.87 -16.87 -1.86
CA ALA A 306 11.75 -17.62 -3.12
C ALA A 306 11.26 -16.73 -4.27
N TYR A 307 10.27 -15.87 -4.01
CA TYR A 307 9.79 -14.88 -4.99
C TYR A 307 10.88 -13.89 -5.39
N LEU A 308 11.64 -13.35 -4.43
CA LEU A 308 12.77 -12.48 -4.69
C LEU A 308 13.83 -13.16 -5.56
N ALA A 309 14.19 -14.40 -5.24
CA ALA A 309 15.13 -15.16 -6.06
C ALA A 309 14.61 -15.35 -7.49
N TYR A 310 13.32 -15.66 -7.65
CA TYR A 310 12.69 -15.80 -8.96
C TYR A 310 12.77 -14.51 -9.79
N ILE A 311 12.37 -13.36 -9.23
CA ILE A 311 12.37 -12.09 -9.98
C ILE A 311 13.77 -11.56 -10.28
N ILE A 312 14.79 -11.94 -9.49
CA ILE A 312 16.19 -11.58 -9.76
C ILE A 312 16.78 -12.42 -10.90
N ILE A 313 16.36 -13.68 -11.03
CA ILE A 313 16.86 -14.61 -12.05
C ILE A 313 16.14 -14.42 -13.40
N ARG A 314 14.86 -14.03 -13.38
CA ARG A 314 14.04 -13.79 -14.57
C ARG A 314 14.50 -12.57 -15.35
#